data_AF-A0A7H8Q6D2-F1
#
_entry.id   AF-A0A7H8Q6D2-F1
#
_cell.length_a   1.000
_cell.length_b   1.000
_cell.length_c   1.000
_cell.angle_alpha   90.00
_cell.angle_beta   90.00
_cell.angle_gamma   90.00
#
_symmetry.space_group_name_H-M   'P 1'
#
loop_
_entity.id
_entity.type
_entity.pdbx_description
1 polymer ?
#
loop_
_entity_poly.entity_id
_entity_poly.type
_entity_poly.pdbx_seq_one_letter_code
_entity_poly.pdbx_strand_id
1 'polypeptide(L)'
;MKNIAKVLFIFLFTFFLAGWAHLENSASAAPQPNYVKDLPPGHSMHDYLLYLAKDLDAFWSPIMVGDGYADPATTYSFPAPGVPVKTNCAVEEPADFPAQAFYCGFDDQIVMTQEMARQLWDGTYRTNYEAPVTFKAGDFSVAFVMAHEYAHNLQTELGWLPVYEEEEPLATSRSLELNADCLAGVWTRSVNDRGLLDASDLNEAKRTLTDLGQDPSDPNPTHGTPQERSKAFLLGYNNGTAPSCDPYLLNPY
;
A
#
# COMPACT_ATOMS: atom_id res chain seq x y z
N MET A 1 -24.06 -32.54 -37.11
CA MET A 1 -23.29 -31.66 -38.01
C MET A 1 -24.13 -30.44 -38.33
N LYS A 2 -23.90 -29.31 -37.66
CA LYS A 2 -24.50 -28.01 -37.99
C LYS A 2 -23.37 -26.98 -38.06
N ASN A 3 -23.10 -26.50 -39.28
CA ASN A 3 -22.32 -25.30 -39.53
C ASN A 3 -23.29 -24.12 -39.54
N ILE A 4 -23.11 -23.16 -38.64
CA ILE A 4 -23.57 -21.79 -38.83
C ILE A 4 -22.38 -20.88 -38.53
N ALA A 5 -22.12 -19.99 -39.47
CA ALA A 5 -20.97 -19.12 -39.55
C ALA A 5 -21.01 -17.99 -38.52
N LYS A 6 -19.80 -17.64 -38.08
CA LYS A 6 -19.21 -16.32 -37.78
C LYS A 6 -20.13 -15.10 -37.53
N VAL A 7 -19.60 -14.28 -36.62
CA VAL A 7 -19.79 -12.83 -36.42
C VAL A 7 -20.80 -12.46 -35.33
N LEU A 8 -20.29 -12.29 -34.11
CA LEU A 8 -20.49 -11.09 -33.30
C LEU A 8 -19.46 -11.09 -32.14
N PHE A 9 -18.24 -10.71 -32.45
CA PHE A 9 -17.34 -10.09 -31.47
C PHE A 9 -17.32 -8.61 -31.85
N ILE A 10 -17.19 -7.70 -30.88
CA ILE A 10 -17.25 -6.22 -30.96
C ILE A 10 -18.53 -5.65 -30.34
N PHE A 11 -18.50 -5.39 -29.03
CA PHE A 11 -18.46 -4.04 -28.42
C PHE A 11 -18.76 -4.16 -26.93
N LEU A 12 -17.73 -3.98 -26.10
CA LEU A 12 -17.80 -3.42 -24.75
C LEU A 12 -16.35 -3.11 -24.33
N PHE A 13 -15.75 -2.15 -25.04
CA PHE A 13 -14.39 -1.66 -24.81
C PHE A 13 -14.44 -0.15 -24.55
N THR A 14 -15.37 0.27 -23.69
CA THR A 14 -15.59 1.70 -23.37
C THR A 14 -15.85 1.97 -21.88
N PHE A 15 -15.40 1.10 -20.96
CA PHE A 15 -15.55 1.35 -19.51
C PHE A 15 -14.25 1.34 -18.70
N PHE A 16 -13.07 1.31 -19.33
CA PHE A 16 -11.78 1.24 -18.62
C PHE A 16 -10.90 2.50 -18.69
N LEU A 17 -11.36 3.59 -19.33
CA LEU A 17 -10.57 4.82 -19.47
C LEU A 17 -11.00 5.96 -18.54
N ALA A 18 -11.91 5.71 -17.60
CA ALA A 18 -12.49 6.76 -16.76
C ALA A 18 -11.95 6.79 -15.32
N GLY A 19 -10.91 6.00 -14.99
CA GLY A 19 -10.44 5.86 -13.61
C GLY A 19 -9.81 7.13 -12.99
N TRP A 20 -9.23 8.01 -13.83
CA TRP A 20 -8.36 9.08 -13.32
C TRP A 20 -8.27 10.31 -14.23
N ALA A 21 -9.25 10.55 -15.11
CA ALA A 21 -9.08 11.43 -16.26
C ALA A 21 -8.94 12.95 -15.97
N HIS A 22 -8.91 13.39 -14.71
CA HIS A 22 -8.87 14.81 -14.36
C HIS A 22 -7.92 15.14 -13.20
N LEU A 23 -6.64 15.42 -13.46
CA LEU A 23 -5.75 16.03 -12.46
C LEU A 23 -4.87 17.13 -13.05
N GLU A 24 -5.22 18.39 -12.76
CA GLU A 24 -4.24 19.42 -12.41
C GLU A 24 -4.41 19.70 -10.91
N ASN A 25 -3.33 19.55 -10.15
CA ASN A 25 -3.34 19.62 -8.70
C ASN A 25 -3.54 21.06 -8.22
N SER A 26 -4.78 21.47 -8.02
CA SER A 26 -5.12 22.77 -7.44
C SER A 26 -6.35 22.70 -6.55
N ALA A 27 -6.37 21.79 -5.59
CA ALA A 27 -7.30 21.85 -4.47
C ALA A 27 -6.53 22.33 -3.22
N SER A 28 -6.78 23.58 -2.83
CA SER A 28 -6.36 24.14 -1.54
C SER A 28 -7.10 23.40 -0.42
N ALA A 29 -6.51 22.32 0.09
CA ALA A 29 -7.05 21.55 1.20
C ALA A 29 -6.88 22.28 2.54
N ALA A 30 -7.76 21.98 3.50
CA ALA A 30 -7.63 22.31 4.92
C ALA A 30 -6.22 21.95 5.45
N PRO A 31 -5.75 22.48 6.61
CA PRO A 31 -4.45 22.10 7.16
C PRO A 31 -4.40 20.58 7.32
N GLN A 32 -3.65 19.95 6.42
CA GLN A 32 -3.38 18.53 6.42
C GLN A 32 -2.70 18.21 7.76
N PRO A 33 -3.11 17.16 8.50
CA PRO A 33 -2.25 16.61 9.54
C PRO A 33 -0.88 16.36 8.88
N ASN A 34 0.18 16.82 9.53
CA ASN A 34 1.51 16.72 8.97
C ASN A 34 2.09 15.35 9.33
N TYR A 35 2.56 14.61 8.33
CA TYR A 35 3.46 13.48 8.53
C TYR A 35 4.51 13.87 9.57
N VAL A 36 4.64 13.01 10.57
CA VAL A 36 5.55 13.21 11.68
C VAL A 36 6.76 12.37 11.39
N LYS A 37 7.88 13.02 11.09
CA LYS A 37 9.18 12.36 11.02
C LYS A 37 9.63 12.00 12.43
N ASP A 38 10.18 10.79 12.57
CA ASP A 38 10.56 10.17 13.82
C ASP A 38 9.39 10.05 14.83
N LEU A 39 9.62 9.32 15.92
CA LEU A 39 8.70 9.28 17.05
C LEU A 39 8.98 10.52 17.93
N PRO A 40 8.05 11.48 18.07
CA PRO A 40 8.30 12.62 18.94
C PRO A 40 8.49 12.17 20.39
N PRO A 41 9.33 12.87 21.18
CA PRO A 41 9.55 12.49 22.58
C PRO A 41 8.23 12.33 23.34
N GLY A 42 8.09 11.20 24.05
CA GLY A 42 6.90 10.88 24.85
C GLY A 42 5.73 10.26 24.08
N HIS A 43 5.84 10.06 22.77
CA HIS A 43 4.81 9.37 21.97
C HIS A 43 5.16 7.88 21.82
N SER A 44 4.12 7.06 21.74
CA SER A 44 4.22 5.60 21.56
C SER A 44 4.22 5.22 20.09
N MET A 45 4.60 3.97 19.78
CA MET A 45 4.47 3.42 18.42
C MET A 45 3.01 3.51 17.93
N HIS A 46 2.03 3.30 18.81
CA HIS A 46 0.62 3.47 18.49
C HIS A 46 0.30 4.90 18.02
N ASP A 47 0.85 5.92 18.69
CA ASP A 47 0.65 7.32 18.29
C ASP A 47 1.26 7.61 16.91
N TYR A 48 2.43 7.05 16.61
CA TYR A 48 3.06 7.16 15.29
C TYR A 48 2.21 6.54 14.19
N LEU A 49 1.70 5.32 14.40
CA LEU A 49 0.80 4.65 13.44
C LEU A 49 -0.49 5.46 13.23
N LEU A 50 -1.05 6.06 14.29
CA LEU A 50 -2.20 6.96 14.18
C LEU A 50 -1.89 8.26 13.42
N TYR A 51 -0.67 8.81 13.53
CA TYR A 51 -0.28 9.97 12.73
C TYR A 51 -0.18 9.63 11.24
N LEU A 52 0.42 8.48 10.91
CA LEU A 52 0.50 7.99 9.53
C LEU A 52 -0.90 7.78 8.92
N ALA A 53 -1.78 7.09 9.64
CA ALA A 53 -3.17 6.88 9.25
C ALA A 53 -3.87 8.20 8.89
N LYS A 54 -3.80 9.19 9.79
CA LYS A 54 -4.42 10.51 9.58
C LYS A 54 -3.83 11.27 8.40
N ASP A 55 -2.52 11.17 8.17
CA ASP A 55 -1.87 11.82 7.03
C ASP A 55 -2.28 11.19 5.70
N LEU A 56 -2.37 9.86 5.66
CA LEU A 56 -2.87 9.10 4.51
C LEU A 56 -4.32 9.43 4.20
N ASP A 57 -5.20 9.41 5.21
CA ASP A 57 -6.61 9.80 5.08
C ASP A 57 -6.73 11.20 4.47
N ALA A 58 -6.01 12.16 5.04
CA ALA A 58 -6.15 13.55 4.65
C ALA A 58 -5.56 13.83 3.25
N PHE A 59 -4.56 13.04 2.82
CA PHE A 59 -4.04 13.09 1.46
C PHE A 59 -5.01 12.48 0.44
N TRP A 60 -5.50 11.27 0.68
CA TRP A 60 -6.27 10.51 -0.30
C TRP A 60 -7.76 10.85 -0.36
N SER A 61 -8.40 11.15 0.79
CA SER A 61 -9.82 11.52 0.86
C SER A 61 -10.23 12.61 -0.15
N PRO A 62 -9.58 13.79 -0.20
CA PRO A 62 -9.98 14.83 -1.15
C PRO A 62 -9.72 14.45 -2.61
N ILE A 63 -8.75 13.57 -2.90
CA ILE A 63 -8.49 13.07 -4.26
C ILE A 63 -9.64 12.14 -4.68
N MET A 64 -9.96 11.14 -3.85
CA MET A 64 -11.00 10.16 -4.12
C MET A 64 -12.38 10.82 -4.27
N VAL A 65 -12.77 11.66 -3.30
CA VAL A 65 -14.04 12.38 -3.34
C VAL A 65 -14.09 13.37 -4.50
N GLY A 66 -12.96 14.03 -4.80
CA GLY A 66 -12.83 14.95 -5.94
C GLY A 66 -13.08 14.26 -7.28
N ASP A 67 -12.65 13.00 -7.41
CA ASP A 67 -12.85 12.17 -8.60
C ASP A 67 -14.22 11.46 -8.63
N GLY A 68 -15.07 11.68 -7.62
CA GLY A 68 -16.43 11.15 -7.54
C GLY A 68 -16.51 9.74 -6.96
N TYR A 69 -15.43 9.24 -6.35
CA TYR A 69 -15.42 8.00 -5.60
C TYR A 69 -15.92 8.20 -4.16
N ALA A 70 -16.14 7.09 -3.46
CA ALA A 70 -16.40 7.13 -2.02
C ALA A 70 -15.20 7.70 -1.28
N ASP A 71 -15.47 8.38 -0.17
CA ASP A 71 -14.44 8.72 0.81
C ASP A 71 -13.89 7.40 1.39
N PRO A 72 -12.55 7.16 1.39
CA PRO A 72 -11.98 5.91 1.88
C PRO A 72 -12.45 5.57 3.29
N ALA A 73 -13.27 4.51 3.44
CA ALA A 73 -13.90 4.16 4.71
C ALA A 73 -12.99 3.32 5.61
N THR A 74 -11.71 3.73 5.77
CA THR A 74 -10.70 2.92 6.47
C THR A 74 -10.82 3.02 7.99
N THR A 75 -10.88 1.87 8.65
CA THR A 75 -10.61 1.73 10.09
C THR A 75 -9.20 1.21 10.35
N TYR A 76 -8.68 1.43 11.55
CA TYR A 76 -7.30 1.10 11.89
C TYR A 76 -7.22 0.25 13.15
N SER A 77 -6.44 -0.83 13.10
CA SER A 77 -6.17 -1.69 14.24
C SER A 77 -4.67 -1.85 14.43
N PHE A 78 -4.17 -1.38 15.59
CA PHE A 78 -2.75 -1.44 15.93
C PHE A 78 -2.51 -2.25 17.22
N PRO A 79 -2.68 -3.59 17.19
CA PRO A 79 -2.48 -4.44 18.37
C PRO A 79 -1.11 -4.19 19.01
N ALA A 80 -1.12 -3.99 20.33
CA ALA A 80 0.11 -3.91 21.12
C ALA A 80 0.82 -5.28 21.16
N PRO A 81 2.13 -5.34 21.47
CA PRO A 81 2.83 -6.61 21.59
C PRO A 81 2.12 -7.55 22.59
N GLY A 82 1.87 -8.79 22.16
CA GLY A 82 1.15 -9.79 22.95
C GLY A 82 -0.39 -9.68 22.91
N VAL A 83 -0.94 -8.79 22.10
CA VAL A 83 -2.39 -8.71 21.83
C VAL A 83 -2.70 -9.45 20.52
N PRO A 84 -3.72 -10.32 20.47
CA PRO A 84 -4.10 -11.05 19.24
C PRO A 84 -4.70 -10.14 18.17
N VAL A 85 -4.52 -10.53 16.91
CA VAL A 85 -5.20 -9.94 15.75
C VAL A 85 -6.55 -10.64 15.57
N LYS A 86 -7.63 -9.86 15.45
CA LYS A 86 -8.99 -10.38 15.29
C LYS A 86 -9.75 -9.53 14.28
N THR A 87 -9.93 -10.06 13.08
CA THR A 87 -10.67 -9.49 11.96
C THR A 87 -11.53 -10.58 11.32
N ASN A 88 -12.42 -10.20 10.40
CA ASN A 88 -13.12 -11.17 9.56
C ASN A 88 -12.21 -11.82 8.49
N CYS A 89 -11.00 -11.29 8.27
CA CYS A 89 -10.00 -11.89 7.37
C CYS A 89 -9.04 -12.85 8.09
N ALA A 90 -8.75 -12.60 9.37
CA ALA A 90 -7.75 -13.34 10.15
C ALA A 90 -8.03 -13.28 11.66
N VAL A 91 -7.88 -14.42 12.34
CA VAL A 91 -7.88 -14.55 13.80
C VAL A 91 -6.59 -15.24 14.21
N GLU A 92 -5.62 -14.46 14.67
CA GLU A 92 -4.26 -14.93 14.90
C GLU A 92 -3.75 -14.58 16.29
N GLU A 93 -3.14 -15.58 16.93
CA GLU A 93 -2.54 -15.43 18.24
C GLU A 93 -1.08 -14.92 18.12
N PRO A 94 -0.64 -14.01 19.00
CA PRO A 94 0.65 -13.34 18.89
C PRO A 94 1.83 -14.29 19.15
N ALA A 95 1.58 -15.48 19.71
CA ALA A 95 2.60 -16.51 19.88
C ALA A 95 3.04 -17.13 18.55
N ASP A 96 2.13 -17.20 17.57
CA ASP A 96 2.37 -17.80 16.27
C ASP A 96 2.73 -16.73 15.23
N PHE A 97 2.03 -15.60 15.26
CA PHE A 97 2.18 -14.51 14.29
C PHE A 97 2.30 -13.14 14.98
N PRO A 98 3.44 -12.82 15.61
CA PRO A 98 3.60 -11.60 16.40
C PRO A 98 3.65 -10.31 15.54
N ALA A 99 4.10 -10.40 14.29
CA ALA A 99 4.36 -9.25 13.42
C ALA A 99 3.58 -9.40 12.09
N GLN A 100 2.58 -8.53 11.90
CA GLN A 100 1.70 -8.54 10.74
C GLN A 100 1.36 -7.12 10.28
N ALA A 101 1.20 -6.95 8.98
CA ALA A 101 0.56 -5.80 8.36
C ALA A 101 -0.29 -6.32 7.19
N PHE A 102 -1.55 -5.88 7.10
CA PHE A 102 -2.45 -6.20 5.99
C PHE A 102 -3.66 -5.26 6.00
N TYR A 103 -4.29 -5.10 4.84
CA TYR A 103 -5.65 -4.59 4.72
C TYR A 103 -6.67 -5.73 4.67
N CYS A 104 -7.70 -5.66 5.51
CA CYS A 104 -8.84 -6.57 5.50
C CYS A 104 -10.07 -5.92 4.86
N GLY A 105 -10.43 -6.37 3.65
CA GLY A 105 -11.57 -5.81 2.92
C GLY A 105 -12.95 -6.24 3.45
N PHE A 106 -13.05 -7.24 4.32
CA PHE A 106 -14.32 -7.55 5.00
C PHE A 106 -14.67 -6.54 6.11
N ASP A 107 -13.66 -5.91 6.68
CA ASP A 107 -13.80 -4.99 7.82
C ASP A 107 -13.50 -3.53 7.43
N ASP A 108 -13.10 -3.29 6.18
CA ASP A 108 -12.45 -2.05 5.73
C ASP A 108 -11.40 -1.59 6.74
N GLN A 109 -10.50 -2.50 7.12
CA GLN A 109 -9.57 -2.29 8.22
C GLN A 109 -8.12 -2.51 7.81
N ILE A 110 -7.27 -1.52 8.06
CA ILE A 110 -5.82 -1.71 8.04
C ILE A 110 -5.37 -2.19 9.41
N VAL A 111 -4.72 -3.35 9.41
CA VAL A 111 -4.07 -3.92 10.59
C VAL A 111 -2.57 -3.73 10.45
N MET A 112 -1.93 -3.17 11.47
CA MET A 112 -0.47 -3.22 11.61
C MET A 112 -0.12 -3.42 13.08
N THR A 113 0.44 -4.58 13.42
CA THR A 113 0.84 -4.82 14.81
C THR A 113 1.98 -3.88 15.18
N GLN A 114 1.97 -3.38 16.42
CA GLN A 114 3.05 -2.50 16.89
C GLN A 114 4.39 -3.24 16.92
N GLU A 115 4.38 -4.56 17.02
CA GLU A 115 5.58 -5.38 16.90
C GLU A 115 6.13 -5.42 15.47
N MET A 116 5.28 -5.53 14.43
CA MET A 116 5.70 -5.36 13.03
C MET A 116 6.31 -3.98 12.81
N ALA A 117 5.62 -2.92 13.24
CA ALA A 117 6.12 -1.56 13.13
C ALA A 117 7.48 -1.39 13.81
N ARG A 118 7.68 -1.95 15.01
CA ARG A 118 8.97 -1.93 15.71
C ARG A 118 10.06 -2.68 14.94
N GLN A 119 9.76 -3.87 14.41
CA GLN A 119 10.75 -4.65 13.69
C GLN A 119 11.11 -4.05 12.32
N LEU A 120 10.17 -3.38 11.66
CA LEU A 120 10.45 -2.56 10.46
C LEU A 120 11.35 -1.38 10.82
N TRP A 121 11.04 -0.66 11.90
CA TRP A 121 11.83 0.47 12.38
C TRP A 121 13.27 0.06 12.70
N ASP A 122 13.45 -1.04 13.42
CA ASP A 122 14.77 -1.57 13.77
C ASP A 122 15.45 -2.29 12.58
N GLY A 123 14.70 -2.55 11.51
CA GLY A 123 15.15 -3.25 10.31
C GLY A 123 15.47 -4.73 10.54
N THR A 124 14.79 -5.33 11.52
CA THR A 124 14.89 -6.76 11.87
C THR A 124 13.83 -7.61 11.19
N TYR A 125 12.74 -7.03 10.67
CA TYR A 125 11.73 -7.76 9.90
C TYR A 125 12.18 -7.92 8.45
N ARG A 126 12.30 -9.16 7.97
CA ARG A 126 12.70 -9.48 6.59
C ARG A 126 12.08 -10.80 6.15
N THR A 127 11.60 -10.84 4.91
CA THR A 127 11.19 -12.07 4.23
C THR A 127 12.21 -12.48 3.16
N ASN A 128 13.10 -11.57 2.77
CA ASN A 128 14.21 -11.81 1.85
C ASN A 128 15.58 -11.81 2.55
N TYR A 129 16.40 -12.81 2.25
CA TYR A 129 17.74 -12.99 2.81
C TYR A 129 18.85 -13.04 1.74
N GLU A 130 18.50 -12.86 0.46
CA GLU A 130 19.44 -13.06 -0.64
C GLU A 130 20.41 -11.89 -0.85
N ALA A 131 19.95 -10.65 -0.64
CA ALA A 131 20.74 -9.45 -0.90
C ALA A 131 21.19 -8.77 0.41
N PRO A 132 22.49 -8.43 0.56
CA PRO A 132 22.94 -7.60 1.67
C PRO A 132 22.33 -6.19 1.55
N VAL A 133 21.51 -5.81 2.51
CA VAL A 133 20.92 -4.46 2.56
C VAL A 133 21.90 -3.48 3.22
N THR A 134 22.26 -2.43 2.49
CA THR A 134 23.25 -1.43 2.91
C THR A 134 22.63 -0.16 3.49
N PHE A 135 21.36 0.11 3.17
CA PHE A 135 20.61 1.23 3.73
C PHE A 135 20.19 0.93 5.17
N LYS A 136 20.00 1.98 5.97
CA LYS A 136 19.44 1.85 7.32
C LYS A 136 17.91 1.74 7.23
N ALA A 137 17.30 1.11 8.23
CA ALA A 137 15.86 1.18 8.45
C ALA A 137 15.57 2.31 9.45
N GLY A 138 14.33 2.72 9.52
CA GLY A 138 13.88 3.80 10.40
C GLY A 138 12.38 4.00 10.34
N ASP A 139 11.94 5.19 10.67
CA ASP A 139 10.54 5.56 10.76
C ASP A 139 9.82 5.44 9.42
N PHE A 140 10.53 5.75 8.33
CA PHE A 140 9.95 5.69 6.99
C PHE A 140 9.78 4.25 6.48
N SER A 141 10.52 3.29 7.04
CA SER A 141 10.28 1.86 6.77
C SER A 141 8.87 1.44 7.20
N VAL A 142 8.38 1.97 8.33
CA VAL A 142 7.01 1.74 8.82
C VAL A 142 5.99 2.54 8.01
N ALA A 143 6.31 3.81 7.72
CA ALA A 143 5.44 4.68 6.94
C ALA A 143 5.13 4.12 5.55
N PHE A 144 6.14 3.58 4.87
CA PHE A 144 5.99 2.93 3.57
C PHE A 144 5.02 1.74 3.64
N VAL A 145 5.15 0.84 4.62
CA VAL A 145 4.24 -0.32 4.72
C VAL A 145 2.82 0.13 5.03
N MET A 146 2.62 1.13 5.90
CA MET A 146 1.28 1.68 6.14
C MET A 146 0.66 2.26 4.87
N ALA A 147 1.44 3.00 4.08
CA ALA A 147 0.98 3.57 2.82
C ALA A 147 0.66 2.50 1.77
N HIS A 148 1.38 1.38 1.79
CA HIS A 148 1.09 0.21 0.96
C HIS A 148 -0.25 -0.43 1.36
N GLU A 149 -0.49 -0.71 2.65
CA GLU A 149 -1.78 -1.24 3.09
C GLU A 149 -2.94 -0.28 2.82
N TYR A 150 -2.70 1.02 2.92
CA TYR A 150 -3.69 2.03 2.55
C TYR A 150 -4.04 1.97 1.06
N ALA A 151 -3.06 1.68 0.20
CA ALA A 151 -3.33 1.50 -1.21
C ALA A 151 -4.24 0.30 -1.49
N HIS A 152 -4.20 -0.78 -0.70
CA HIS A 152 -5.19 -1.85 -0.81
C HIS A 152 -6.60 -1.39 -0.44
N ASN A 153 -6.77 -0.51 0.56
CA ASN A 153 -8.07 0.11 0.78
C ASN A 153 -8.54 0.90 -0.44
N LEU A 154 -7.68 1.72 -1.04
CA LEU A 154 -8.03 2.45 -2.27
C LEU A 154 -8.45 1.51 -3.40
N GLN A 155 -7.75 0.39 -3.56
CA GLN A 155 -8.09 -0.63 -4.56
C GLN A 155 -9.47 -1.24 -4.30
N THR A 156 -9.88 -1.42 -3.04
CA THR A 156 -11.25 -1.84 -2.68
C THR A 156 -12.28 -0.78 -3.04
N GLU A 157 -12.06 0.47 -2.66
CA GLU A 157 -12.99 1.58 -2.94
C GLU A 157 -13.17 1.83 -4.45
N LEU A 158 -12.12 1.56 -5.23
CA LEU A 158 -12.13 1.63 -6.69
C LEU A 158 -12.71 0.37 -7.35
N GLY A 159 -13.00 -0.68 -6.57
CA GLY A 159 -13.57 -1.94 -7.04
C GLY A 159 -12.60 -2.82 -7.83
N TRP A 160 -11.30 -2.71 -7.58
CA TRP A 160 -10.25 -3.47 -8.28
C TRP A 160 -9.89 -4.78 -7.59
N LEU A 161 -10.04 -4.85 -6.26
CA LEU A 161 -9.82 -6.09 -5.53
C LEU A 161 -10.97 -7.07 -5.85
N PRO A 162 -10.66 -8.32 -6.24
CA PRO A 162 -11.68 -9.31 -6.51
C PRO A 162 -12.54 -9.47 -5.25
N VAL A 163 -13.84 -9.72 -5.44
CA VAL A 163 -14.74 -10.06 -4.33
C VAL A 163 -14.10 -11.24 -3.59
N TYR A 164 -13.62 -10.98 -2.37
CA TYR A 164 -12.88 -11.95 -1.57
C TYR A 164 -13.66 -13.26 -1.51
N GLU A 165 -13.17 -14.29 -2.22
CA GLU A 165 -13.68 -15.64 -2.01
C GLU A 165 -13.21 -16.09 -0.62
N GLU A 166 -14.09 -16.74 0.14
CA GLU A 166 -13.86 -17.10 1.55
C GLU A 166 -12.57 -17.91 1.79
N GLU A 167 -11.97 -18.48 0.74
CA GLU A 167 -10.80 -19.36 0.82
C GLU A 167 -9.48 -18.60 1.02
N GLU A 168 -9.33 -17.37 0.54
CA GLU A 168 -8.06 -16.61 0.62
C GLU A 168 -8.30 -15.09 0.77
N PRO A 169 -8.77 -14.62 1.94
CA PRO A 169 -9.27 -13.26 2.14
C PRO A 169 -8.19 -12.17 2.13
N LEU A 170 -6.91 -12.55 2.15
CA LEU A 170 -5.77 -11.63 2.08
C LEU A 170 -4.98 -11.78 0.76
N ALA A 171 -5.42 -12.65 -0.15
CA ALA A 171 -4.69 -12.88 -1.39
C ALA A 171 -4.93 -11.75 -2.40
N THR A 172 -3.83 -11.30 -3.01
CA THR A 172 -3.79 -10.26 -4.03
C THR A 172 -3.01 -10.76 -5.24
N SER A 173 -3.23 -10.12 -6.39
CA SER A 173 -2.41 -10.39 -7.57
C SER A 173 -1.14 -9.54 -7.53
N ARG A 174 -0.05 -10.03 -8.14
CA ARG A 174 1.20 -9.26 -8.29
C ARG A 174 1.01 -7.90 -8.95
N SER A 175 0.07 -7.80 -9.89
CA SER A 175 -0.34 -6.52 -10.49
C SER A 175 -0.88 -5.53 -9.45
N LEU A 176 -1.69 -6.00 -8.50
CA LEU A 176 -2.27 -5.18 -7.44
C LEU A 176 -1.23 -4.82 -6.37
N GLU A 177 -0.32 -5.74 -6.03
CA GLU A 177 0.81 -5.51 -5.12
C GLU A 177 1.75 -4.42 -5.64
N LEU A 178 2.15 -4.51 -6.91
CA LEU A 178 2.99 -3.49 -7.53
C LEU A 178 2.23 -2.16 -7.72
N ASN A 179 0.92 -2.20 -7.96
CA ASN A 179 0.10 -0.99 -7.96
C ASN A 179 0.07 -0.34 -6.57
N ALA A 180 -0.04 -1.12 -5.49
CA ALA A 180 -0.02 -0.63 -4.11
C ALA A 180 1.33 0.04 -3.76
N ASP A 181 2.45 -0.58 -4.14
CA ASP A 181 3.78 0.05 -4.00
C ASP A 181 3.87 1.39 -4.77
N CYS A 182 3.29 1.46 -5.97
CA CYS A 182 3.26 2.70 -6.75
C CYS A 182 2.42 3.79 -6.07
N LEU A 183 1.23 3.47 -5.55
CA LEU A 183 0.38 4.42 -4.83
C LEU A 183 1.04 4.88 -3.52
N ALA A 184 1.74 4.01 -2.80
CA ALA A 184 2.58 4.39 -1.66
C ALA A 184 3.66 5.41 -2.06
N GLY A 185 4.24 5.25 -3.25
CA GLY A 185 5.16 6.24 -3.85
C GLY A 185 4.49 7.59 -4.13
N VAL A 186 3.24 7.61 -4.61
CA VAL A 186 2.47 8.85 -4.84
C VAL A 186 2.26 9.61 -3.53
N TRP A 187 1.84 8.93 -2.46
CA TRP A 187 1.74 9.55 -1.14
C TRP A 187 3.10 10.06 -0.65
N THR A 188 4.16 9.27 -0.80
CA THR A 188 5.54 9.66 -0.42
C THR A 188 5.96 10.95 -1.13
N ARG A 189 5.61 11.13 -2.41
CA ARG A 189 5.88 12.36 -3.15
C ARG A 189 5.22 13.58 -2.49
N SER A 190 3.99 13.43 -2.01
CA SER A 190 3.29 14.50 -1.28
C SER A 190 3.99 14.88 0.03
N VAL A 191 4.56 13.91 0.75
CA VAL A 191 5.35 14.14 1.97
C VAL A 191 6.63 14.91 1.64
N ASN A 192 7.30 14.53 0.53
CA ASN A 192 8.47 15.24 0.03
C ASN A 192 8.15 16.69 -0.39
N ASP A 193 7.04 16.91 -1.09
CA ASP A 193 6.63 18.23 -1.56
C ASP A 193 6.25 19.17 -0.39
N ARG A 194 5.84 18.59 0.75
CA ARG A 194 5.67 19.30 2.02
C ARG A 194 6.99 19.57 2.77
N GLY A 195 8.11 19.08 2.26
CA GLY A 195 9.45 19.24 2.86
C GLY A 195 9.66 18.42 4.12
N LEU A 196 8.93 17.32 4.29
CA LEU A 196 8.96 16.49 5.49
C LEU A 196 9.81 15.22 5.34
N LEU A 197 10.33 14.95 4.13
CA LEU A 197 11.30 13.88 3.90
C LEU A 197 12.73 14.41 3.83
N ASP A 198 13.68 13.57 4.21
CA ASP A 198 15.08 13.69 3.82
C ASP A 198 15.56 12.47 3.02
N ALA A 199 16.83 12.49 2.61
CA ALA A 199 17.41 11.45 1.78
C ALA A 199 17.50 10.08 2.48
N SER A 200 17.48 10.03 3.82
CA SER A 200 17.45 8.77 4.59
C SER A 200 16.12 8.07 4.38
N ASP A 201 15.02 8.80 4.40
CA ASP A 201 13.65 8.25 4.35
C ASP A 201 13.41 7.47 3.04
N LEU A 202 13.87 8.02 1.91
CA LEU A 202 13.82 7.30 0.63
C LEU A 202 14.73 6.07 0.59
N ASN A 203 15.83 6.07 1.35
CA ASN A 203 16.69 4.89 1.47
C ASN A 203 16.09 3.84 2.41
N GLU A 204 15.35 4.25 3.43
CA GLU A 204 14.57 3.38 4.31
C GLU A 204 13.44 2.68 3.56
N ALA A 205 12.71 3.39 2.70
CA ALA A 205 11.74 2.77 1.79
C ALA A 205 12.39 1.72 0.88
N LYS A 206 13.52 2.07 0.24
CA LYS A 206 14.28 1.12 -0.61
C LYS A 206 14.77 -0.09 0.16
N ARG A 207 15.19 0.10 1.41
CA ARG A 207 15.51 -1.00 2.31
C ARG A 207 14.30 -1.89 2.50
N THR A 208 13.17 -1.34 2.90
CA THR A 208 11.96 -2.12 3.16
C THR A 208 11.52 -2.90 1.92
N LEU A 209 11.50 -2.26 0.74
CA LEU A 209 11.20 -2.91 -0.53
C LEU A 209 12.16 -4.08 -0.86
N THR A 210 13.41 -3.99 -0.40
CA THR A 210 14.40 -5.07 -0.53
C THR A 210 14.20 -6.17 0.50
N ASP A 211 14.03 -5.80 1.78
CA ASP A 211 13.85 -6.72 2.91
C ASP A 211 12.54 -7.52 2.79
N LEU A 212 11.51 -6.96 2.15
CA LEU A 212 10.17 -7.55 1.99
C LEU A 212 9.87 -8.11 0.59
N GLY A 213 10.72 -7.87 -0.41
CA GLY A 213 10.48 -8.37 -1.77
C GLY A 213 10.82 -9.86 -1.90
N GLN A 214 10.06 -10.63 -2.66
CA GLN A 214 10.32 -12.08 -2.82
C GLN A 214 11.56 -12.37 -3.68
N ASP A 215 12.16 -13.53 -3.42
CA ASP A 215 13.30 -14.06 -4.18
C ASP A 215 13.00 -14.04 -5.70
N PRO A 216 13.88 -13.46 -6.55
CA PRO A 216 13.68 -13.44 -8.00
C PRO A 216 13.62 -14.83 -8.67
N SER A 217 14.05 -15.88 -7.97
CA SER A 217 13.95 -17.27 -8.41
C SER A 217 12.63 -17.95 -8.01
N ASP A 218 11.82 -17.31 -7.17
CA ASP A 218 10.44 -17.75 -6.89
C ASP A 218 9.66 -17.76 -8.21
N PRO A 219 9.07 -18.91 -8.60
CA PRO A 219 8.29 -18.98 -9.84
C PRO A 219 7.01 -18.12 -9.79
N ASN A 220 6.49 -17.78 -8.60
CA ASN A 220 5.25 -17.04 -8.42
C ASN A 220 5.33 -16.02 -7.25
N PRO A 221 6.14 -14.95 -7.35
CA PRO A 221 6.28 -13.98 -6.29
C PRO A 221 5.03 -13.08 -6.24
N THR A 222 4.09 -13.37 -5.34
CA THR A 222 2.83 -12.62 -5.17
C THR A 222 3.04 -11.13 -4.92
N HIS A 223 3.93 -10.73 -4.01
CA HIS A 223 4.28 -9.34 -3.73
C HIS A 223 5.29 -8.76 -4.74
N GLY A 224 5.86 -9.59 -5.60
CA GLY A 224 6.89 -9.21 -6.55
C GLY A 224 8.31 -9.18 -5.97
N THR A 225 9.28 -9.05 -6.87
CA THR A 225 10.70 -9.02 -6.53
C THR A 225 11.12 -7.64 -6.00
N PRO A 226 12.22 -7.53 -5.23
CA PRO A 226 12.76 -6.24 -4.79
C PRO A 226 12.90 -5.20 -5.91
N GLN A 227 13.29 -5.64 -7.11
CA GLN A 227 13.49 -4.75 -8.26
C GLN A 227 12.16 -4.21 -8.80
N GLU A 228 11.13 -5.04 -8.88
CA GLU A 228 9.81 -4.64 -9.38
C GLU A 228 9.11 -3.72 -8.42
N ARG A 229 9.11 -4.10 -7.14
CA ARG A 229 8.59 -3.30 -6.04
C ARG A 229 9.24 -1.92 -6.00
N SER A 230 10.58 -1.86 -6.08
CA SER A 230 11.33 -0.60 -6.15
C SER A 230 10.99 0.23 -7.38
N LYS A 231 10.82 -0.41 -8.55
CA LYS A 231 10.43 0.28 -9.79
C LYS A 231 9.04 0.89 -9.67
N ALA A 232 8.09 0.17 -9.06
CA ALA A 232 6.73 0.63 -8.86
C ALA A 232 6.67 1.83 -7.92
N PHE A 233 7.28 1.70 -6.75
CA PHE A 233 7.40 2.79 -5.78
C PHE A 233 8.01 4.06 -6.41
N LEU A 234 9.12 3.92 -7.15
CA LEU A 234 9.76 5.05 -7.80
C LEU A 234 8.91 5.65 -8.93
N LEU A 235 8.07 4.87 -9.62
CA LEU A 235 7.16 5.40 -10.63
C LEU A 235 6.17 6.37 -9.99
N GLY A 236 5.51 5.96 -8.91
CA GLY A 236 4.57 6.80 -8.18
C GLY A 236 5.25 8.02 -7.55
N TYR A 237 6.41 7.82 -6.91
CA TYR A 237 7.19 8.90 -6.30
C TYR A 237 7.61 9.98 -7.31
N ASN A 238 8.11 9.58 -8.48
CA ASN A 238 8.60 10.54 -9.47
C ASN A 238 7.45 11.31 -10.14
N ASN A 239 6.30 10.69 -10.36
CA ASN A 239 5.16 11.33 -11.06
C ASN A 239 4.23 12.08 -10.10
N GLY A 240 3.96 11.55 -8.91
CA GLY A 240 3.12 12.18 -7.89
C GLY A 240 1.61 12.13 -8.17
N THR A 241 1.15 11.29 -9.11
CA THR A 241 -0.27 11.18 -9.47
C THR A 241 -0.70 9.71 -9.58
N ALA A 242 -1.84 9.35 -8.99
CA ALA A 242 -2.40 7.99 -9.04
C ALA A 242 -2.50 7.37 -10.46
N PRO A 243 -2.96 8.08 -11.52
CA PRO A 243 -2.98 7.54 -12.88
C PRO A 243 -1.63 7.06 -13.43
N SER A 244 -0.51 7.51 -12.85
CA SER A 244 0.81 7.00 -13.25
C SER A 244 1.01 5.51 -12.89
N CYS A 245 0.18 4.97 -12.01
CA CYS A 245 0.19 3.60 -11.53
C CYS A 245 -0.68 2.64 -12.34
N ASP A 246 -1.51 3.14 -13.27
CA ASP A 246 -2.37 2.34 -14.17
C ASP A 246 -1.61 1.26 -14.98
N PRO A 247 -0.35 1.46 -15.43
CA PRO A 247 0.37 0.41 -16.16
C PRO A 247 0.48 -0.94 -15.42
N TYR A 248 0.39 -0.95 -14.08
CA TYR A 248 0.38 -2.18 -13.28
C TYR A 248 -0.96 -2.92 -13.32
N LEU A 249 -2.06 -2.23 -13.61
CA LEU A 249 -3.39 -2.81 -13.76
C LEU A 249 -3.65 -3.31 -15.18
N LEU A 250 -3.02 -2.67 -16.17
CA LEU A 250 -3.25 -2.93 -17.58
C LEU A 250 -2.38 -4.06 -18.16
N ASN A 251 -1.32 -4.46 -17.46
CA ASN A 251 -0.40 -5.52 -17.89
C ASN A 251 -0.39 -6.66 -16.86
N PRO A 252 -0.56 -7.93 -17.28
CA PRO A 252 -0.46 -9.06 -16.36
C PRO A 252 1.01 -9.28 -15.95
N TYR A 253 1.20 -9.59 -14.67
CA TYR A 253 2.49 -9.90 -14.03
C TYR A 253 2.53 -11.34 -13.51
#